data_AF-A0A7Z9JFC3-F1
#
_entry.id   AF-A0A7Z9JFC3-F1
#
_cell.length_a   1.000
_cell.length_b   1.000
_cell.length_c   1.000
_cell.angle_alpha   90.00
_cell.angle_beta   90.00
_cell.angle_gamma   90.00
#
_symmetry.space_group_name_H-M   'P 1'
#
loop_
_entity.id
_entity.type
_entity.pdbx_description
1 polymer ?
#
loop_
_entity_poly.entity_id
_entity_poly.type
_entity_poly.pdbx_seq_one_letter_code
_entity_poly.pdbx_strand_id
1 'polypeptide(L)'
;MWFSMINTRLIVSFASGTILTSVVSAGNLGPANGFTIFTTEGYQASNTDCTGRIAVGGTATYNNFGIGSDLSNSDGSRNDLIVAGNLSWNNGENFNGNIQASGSTALLNVTTSN
;
A
#
# COMPACT_ATOMS: atom_id res chain seq x y z
N MET A 1 -27.79 -60.22 -45.14
CA MET A 1 -28.54 -58.93 -45.17
C MET A 1 -28.09 -58.11 -43.96
N TRP A 2 -28.06 -56.80 -44.15
CA TRP A 2 -27.24 -55.76 -43.49
C TRP A 2 -27.59 -55.50 -42.01
N PHE A 3 -26.58 -55.40 -41.13
CA PHE A 3 -26.68 -54.92 -39.74
C PHE A 3 -26.77 -53.38 -39.71
N SER A 4 -27.94 -52.81 -39.39
CA SER A 4 -28.07 -51.35 -39.23
C SER A 4 -27.63 -50.94 -37.82
N MET A 5 -26.46 -50.31 -37.70
CA MET A 5 -26.03 -49.64 -36.47
C MET A 5 -26.63 -48.23 -36.44
N ILE A 6 -27.46 -47.93 -35.43
CA ILE A 6 -27.94 -46.57 -35.15
C ILE A 6 -26.81 -45.83 -34.42
N ASN A 7 -26.16 -44.89 -35.10
CA ASN A 7 -25.18 -44.00 -34.48
C ASN A 7 -25.88 -43.05 -33.51
N THR A 8 -25.76 -43.29 -32.21
CA THR A 8 -26.23 -42.33 -31.19
C THR A 8 -25.19 -41.22 -31.07
N ARG A 9 -25.52 -40.00 -31.52
CA ARG A 9 -24.65 -38.84 -31.30
C ARG A 9 -25.01 -38.19 -29.97
N LEU A 10 -24.02 -38.04 -29.08
CA LEU A 10 -24.15 -37.21 -27.89
C LEU A 10 -24.24 -35.74 -28.33
N ILE A 11 -25.38 -35.10 -28.05
CA ILE A 11 -25.52 -33.65 -28.19
C ILE A 11 -25.14 -33.05 -26.83
N VAL A 12 -23.96 -32.41 -26.74
CA VAL A 12 -23.58 -31.60 -25.57
C VAL A 12 -24.02 -30.16 -25.85
N SER A 13 -24.98 -29.67 -25.08
CA SER A 13 -25.33 -28.25 -25.04
C SER A 13 -24.49 -27.57 -23.97
N PHE A 14 -23.74 -26.54 -24.33
CA PHE A 14 -23.08 -25.67 -23.37
C PHE A 14 -24.09 -24.59 -22.99
N ALA A 15 -24.76 -24.74 -21.84
CA ALA A 15 -25.48 -23.62 -21.26
C ALA A 15 -24.44 -22.54 -20.94
N SER A 16 -24.57 -21.35 -21.54
CA SER A 16 -23.72 -20.20 -21.24
C SER A 16 -23.92 -19.79 -19.78
N GLY A 17 -23.18 -20.41 -18.87
CA GLY A 17 -23.08 -19.97 -17.49
C GLY A 17 -22.28 -18.67 -17.46
N THR A 18 -22.91 -17.58 -17.03
CA THR A 18 -22.20 -16.36 -16.65
C THR A 18 -21.29 -16.70 -15.47
N ILE A 19 -19.98 -16.71 -15.69
CA ILE A 19 -19.01 -16.73 -14.59
C ILE A 19 -19.07 -15.35 -13.93
N LEU A 20 -19.72 -15.25 -12.78
CA LEU A 20 -19.69 -14.03 -11.96
C LEU A 20 -18.26 -13.88 -11.44
N THR A 21 -17.48 -12.97 -12.02
CA THR A 21 -16.20 -12.58 -11.47
C THR A 21 -16.47 -11.77 -10.20
N SER A 22 -16.37 -12.39 -9.03
CA SER A 22 -16.38 -11.65 -7.78
C SER A 22 -15.07 -10.86 -7.68
N VAL A 23 -15.09 -9.60 -8.12
CA VAL A 23 -14.01 -8.68 -7.80
C VAL A 23 -14.18 -8.29 -6.33
N VAL A 24 -13.37 -8.87 -5.45
CA VAL A 24 -13.24 -8.39 -4.08
C VAL A 24 -12.50 -7.05 -4.18
N SER A 25 -13.26 -5.96 -4.12
CA SER A 25 -12.69 -4.62 -3.96
C SER A 25 -12.66 -4.30 -2.46
N ALA A 26 -11.50 -3.90 -1.95
CA ALA A 26 -11.42 -3.24 -0.66
C ALA A 26 -11.98 -1.81 -0.81
N GLY A 27 -13.30 -1.70 -0.94
CA GLY A 27 -13.98 -0.45 -1.31
C GLY A 27 -13.82 0.68 -0.29
N ASN A 28 -13.36 0.36 0.92
CA ASN A 28 -12.91 1.33 1.91
C ASN A 28 -11.91 0.68 2.88
N LEU A 29 -10.66 1.12 2.86
CA LEU A 29 -9.63 0.71 3.84
C LEU A 29 -9.78 1.43 5.20
N GLY A 30 -10.84 2.24 5.37
CA GLY A 30 -11.09 2.97 6.60
C GLY A 30 -9.95 3.97 6.87
N PRO A 31 -9.41 4.03 8.10
CA PRO A 31 -8.29 4.92 8.44
C PRO A 31 -7.02 4.72 7.62
N ALA A 32 -6.84 3.55 7.02
CA ALA A 32 -5.69 3.25 6.16
C ALA A 32 -5.82 3.81 4.74
N ASN A 33 -6.98 4.38 4.40
CA ASN A 33 -7.20 4.97 3.09
C ASN A 33 -6.26 6.17 2.86
N GLY A 34 -5.62 6.22 1.69
CA GLY A 34 -4.68 7.28 1.32
C GLY A 34 -3.25 7.09 1.84
N PHE A 35 -2.94 5.96 2.48
CA PHE A 35 -1.58 5.55 2.83
C PHE A 35 -1.11 4.42 1.92
N THR A 36 0.11 4.52 1.41
CA THR A 36 0.78 3.43 0.68
C THR A 36 1.21 2.35 1.66
N ILE A 37 1.62 2.75 2.87
CA ILE A 37 2.00 1.84 3.95
C ILE A 37 1.20 2.21 5.19
N PHE A 38 0.40 1.27 5.69
CA PHE A 38 -0.31 1.38 6.95
C PHE A 38 -0.08 0.11 7.75
N THR A 39 0.56 0.23 8.91
CA THR A 39 0.81 -0.90 9.81
C THR A 39 0.54 -0.49 11.26
N THR A 40 0.01 -1.41 12.06
CA THR A 40 -0.20 -1.21 13.50
C THR A 40 1.05 -1.50 14.32
N GLU A 41 1.98 -2.27 13.77
CA GLU A 41 3.23 -2.67 14.41
C GLU A 41 4.38 -1.73 14.03
N GLY A 42 5.59 -2.05 14.47
CA GLY A 42 6.80 -1.36 14.01
C GLY A 42 7.08 -1.59 12.53
N TYR A 43 7.80 -0.65 11.91
CA TYR A 43 8.17 -0.73 10.50
C TYR A 43 9.62 -0.31 10.30
N GLN A 44 10.34 -1.04 9.45
CA GLN A 44 11.73 -0.76 9.14
C GLN A 44 11.96 -0.83 7.64
N ALA A 45 12.67 0.15 7.10
CA ALA A 45 13.00 0.22 5.68
C ALA A 45 14.38 0.87 5.49
N SER A 46 15.14 0.36 4.52
CA SER A 46 16.46 0.88 4.21
C SER A 46 16.76 0.85 2.72
N ASN A 47 17.42 1.89 2.21
CA ASN A 47 17.87 2.00 0.82
C ASN A 47 16.73 1.89 -0.20
N THR A 48 15.62 2.56 0.08
CA THR A 48 14.41 2.49 -0.73
C THR A 48 13.58 3.75 -0.55
N ASP A 49 12.47 3.87 -1.24
CA ASP A 49 11.57 5.01 -1.15
C ASP A 49 10.11 4.55 -1.19
N CYS A 50 9.24 5.38 -0.63
CA CYS A 50 7.81 5.25 -0.75
C CYS A 50 7.25 6.51 -1.39
N THR A 51 6.64 6.36 -2.56
CA THR A 51 6.13 7.52 -3.31
C THR A 51 4.91 8.19 -2.69
N GLY A 52 4.23 7.50 -1.76
CA GLY A 52 3.04 8.00 -1.06
C GLY A 52 3.23 8.14 0.45
N ARG A 53 2.10 8.12 1.16
CA ARG A 53 2.06 8.38 2.61
C ARG A 53 2.25 7.12 3.43
N ILE A 54 2.81 7.27 4.63
CA ILE A 54 3.10 6.18 5.56
C ILE A 54 2.50 6.46 6.94
N ALA A 55 1.86 5.44 7.52
CA ALA A 55 1.41 5.41 8.91
C ALA A 55 1.92 4.14 9.61
N VAL A 56 2.60 4.32 10.74
CA VAL A 56 3.19 3.24 11.56
C VAL A 56 2.65 3.35 12.99
N GLY A 57 2.00 2.29 13.47
CA GLY A 57 1.46 2.22 14.84
C GLY A 57 2.52 1.95 15.91
N GLY A 58 3.62 1.29 15.55
CA GLY A 58 4.75 1.03 16.44
C GLY A 58 5.95 1.97 16.21
N THR A 59 7.13 1.49 16.58
CA THR A 59 8.41 2.18 16.33
C THR A 59 8.81 2.07 14.85
N ALA A 60 9.25 3.18 14.28
CA ALA A 60 9.74 3.27 12.91
C ALA A 60 11.26 3.47 12.86
N THR A 61 11.98 2.66 12.07
CA THR A 61 13.42 2.79 11.85
C THR A 61 13.74 2.85 10.37
N TYR A 62 14.33 3.95 9.92
CA TYR A 62 14.64 4.19 8.51
C TYR A 62 16.12 4.51 8.29
N ASN A 63 16.69 3.98 7.21
CA ASN A 63 18.06 4.28 6.80
C ASN A 63 18.19 4.46 5.28
N ASN A 64 18.56 5.64 4.79
CA ASN A 64 18.56 5.94 3.36
C ASN A 64 17.16 5.70 2.75
N PHE A 65 16.16 6.44 3.27
CA PHE A 65 14.75 6.26 2.92
C PHE A 65 14.09 7.57 2.49
N GLY A 66 13.28 7.53 1.43
CA GLY A 66 12.51 8.69 0.93
C GLY A 66 10.99 8.49 1.07
N ILE A 67 10.24 9.55 1.35
CA ILE A 67 8.78 9.50 1.53
C ILE A 67 8.09 10.61 0.74
N GLY A 68 7.05 10.24 -0.02
CA GLY A 68 6.12 11.17 -0.63
C GLY A 68 6.61 11.79 -1.94
N SER A 69 7.50 11.14 -2.69
CA SER A 69 8.07 11.69 -3.93
C SER A 69 7.06 11.94 -5.06
N ASP A 70 5.94 11.21 -5.10
CA ASP A 70 4.86 11.43 -6.09
C ASP A 70 3.70 12.28 -5.53
N LEU A 71 3.79 12.72 -4.27
CA LEU A 71 2.77 13.55 -3.68
C LEU A 71 2.93 15.01 -4.11
N SER A 72 1.82 15.73 -4.23
CA SER A 72 1.88 17.19 -4.32
C SER A 72 2.34 17.78 -2.99
N ASN A 73 3.04 18.92 -3.05
CA ASN A 73 3.37 19.66 -1.84
C ASN A 73 2.10 19.93 -1.02
N SER A 74 2.26 19.90 0.30
CA SER A 74 1.16 20.00 1.24
C SER A 74 1.02 21.38 1.89
N ASP A 75 1.98 22.29 1.73
CA ASP A 75 1.95 23.66 2.26
C ASP A 75 1.63 23.69 3.78
N GLY A 76 2.20 22.73 4.51
CA GLY A 76 2.01 22.56 5.96
C GLY A 76 0.79 21.74 6.37
N SER A 77 -0.10 21.37 5.44
CA SER A 77 -1.43 20.85 5.79
C SER A 77 -1.51 19.33 5.99
N ARG A 78 -0.53 18.55 5.51
CA ARG A 78 -0.60 17.08 5.47
C ARG A 78 0.64 16.42 6.04
N ASN A 79 0.42 15.39 6.87
CA ASN A 79 1.49 14.52 7.34
C ASN A 79 1.69 13.36 6.37
N ASP A 80 2.88 13.22 5.82
CA ASP A 80 3.23 12.14 4.89
C ASP A 80 3.93 10.99 5.60
N LEU A 81 4.50 11.25 6.79
CA LEU A 81 4.92 10.23 7.74
C LEU A 81 4.23 10.45 9.09
N ILE A 82 3.50 9.42 9.55
CA ILE A 82 2.87 9.40 10.87
C ILE A 82 3.38 8.16 11.64
N VAL A 83 3.93 8.37 12.83
CA VAL A 83 4.48 7.31 13.68
C VAL A 83 3.90 7.43 15.09
N ALA A 84 3.17 6.43 15.56
CA ALA A 84 2.65 6.44 16.93
C ALA A 84 3.71 6.04 17.98
N GLY A 85 4.77 5.31 17.58
CA GLY A 85 5.91 5.01 18.44
C GLY A 85 7.09 5.99 18.30
N ASN A 86 8.29 5.49 18.59
CA ASN A 86 9.55 6.22 18.37
C ASN A 86 9.91 6.23 16.88
N LEU A 87 10.55 7.30 16.41
CA LEU A 87 11.04 7.43 15.04
C LEU A 87 12.57 7.60 15.06
N SER A 88 13.29 6.69 14.42
CA SER A 88 14.71 6.82 14.11
C SER A 88 14.89 6.85 12.61
N TRP A 89 15.41 7.94 12.05
CA TRP A 89 15.58 8.10 10.62
C TRP A 89 16.97 8.66 10.32
N ASN A 90 17.80 7.84 9.70
CA ASN A 90 19.13 8.21 9.24
C ASN A 90 19.16 8.35 7.71
N ASN A 91 19.57 9.50 7.20
CA ASN A 91 19.69 9.80 5.78
C ASN A 91 18.37 9.64 5.01
N GLY A 92 17.71 10.75 4.67
CA GLY A 92 16.48 10.66 3.90
C GLY A 92 15.77 11.97 3.69
N GLU A 93 14.62 11.89 3.06
CA GLU A 93 13.80 13.06 2.74
C GLU A 93 12.32 12.74 2.83
N ASN A 94 11.55 13.67 3.39
CA ASN A 94 10.12 13.76 3.20
C ASN A 94 9.84 14.89 2.20
N PHE A 95 9.40 14.55 0.99
CA PHE A 95 9.47 15.46 -0.15
C PHE A 95 8.38 16.54 -0.17
N ASN A 96 7.20 16.28 0.40
CA ASN A 96 6.02 17.09 0.12
C ASN A 96 5.10 17.26 1.34
N GLY A 97 5.61 16.98 2.54
CA GLY A 97 4.79 16.70 3.71
C GLY A 97 5.47 16.97 5.03
N ASN A 98 4.65 16.86 6.07
CA ASN A 98 5.13 16.90 7.45
C ASN A 98 5.47 15.49 7.96
N ILE A 99 6.35 15.44 8.95
CA ILE A 99 6.62 14.26 9.77
C ILE A 99 5.97 14.47 11.13
N GLN A 100 5.17 13.50 11.57
CA GLN A 100 4.59 13.49 12.92
C GLN A 100 4.94 12.18 13.62
N ALA A 101 5.55 12.28 14.80
CA ALA A 101 5.78 11.14 15.67
C ALA A 101 5.29 11.44 17.09
N SER A 102 4.69 10.47 17.78
CA SER A 102 4.24 10.64 19.17
C SER A 102 5.33 10.29 20.19
N GLY A 103 6.28 9.43 19.84
CA GLY A 103 7.42 9.05 20.69
C GLY A 103 8.66 9.92 20.45
N SER A 104 9.81 9.43 20.91
CA SER A 104 11.11 10.09 20.69
C SER A 104 11.47 10.11 19.20
N THR A 105 11.95 11.25 18.72
CA THR A 105 12.38 11.46 17.33
C THR A 105 13.89 11.66 17.23
N ALA A 106 14.57 10.79 16.49
CA ALA A 106 15.98 10.91 16.13
C ALA A 106 16.10 11.03 14.62
N LEU A 107 16.19 12.26 14.12
CA LEU A 107 16.36 12.58 12.71
C LEU A 107 17.82 12.98 12.46
N LEU A 108 18.54 12.19 11.66
CA LEU A 108 19.93 12.43 11.32
C LEU A 108 20.05 12.54 9.79
N ASN A 109 20.45 13.71 9.29
CA ASN A 109 20.53 13.95 7.84
C ASN A 109 19.17 13.72 7.13
N VAL A 110 18.08 14.20 7.74
CA VAL A 110 16.73 14.13 7.16
C VAL A 110 16.26 15.53 6.78
N THR A 111 15.82 15.70 5.55
CA THR A 111 15.18 16.92 5.06
C THR A 111 13.67 16.76 5.00
N THR A 112 12.96 17.86 5.20
CA THR A 112 11.51 17.93 5.04
C THR A 112 11.19 19.14 4.17
N SER A 113 10.56 18.87 3.04
CA SER A 113 10.06 19.87 2.10
C SER A 113 8.55 19.90 2.21
N ASN A 114 7.99 21.09 2.40
CA ASN A 114 6.61 21.32 2.79
C ASN A 114 6.10 22.67 2.30
#